data_AF-A0A933TTZ1-F1
#
_entry.id   AF-A0A933TTZ1-F1
#
_cell.length_a   1.000
_cell.length_b   1.000
_cell.length_c   1.000
_cell.angle_alpha   90.00
_cell.angle_beta   90.00
_cell.angle_gamma   90.00
#
_symmetry.space_group_name_H-M   'P 1'
#
loop_
_entity.id
_entity.type
_entity.pdbx_description
1 polymer ?
#
loop_
_entity_poly.entity_id
_entity_poly.type
_entity_poly.pdbx_seq_one_letter_code
_entity_poly.pdbx_strand_id
1 'polypeptide(L)'
;MSQTFPSFSAWRFLRRVSMRAMFLSLALSAPFASASVIYTQGHVTTVTDVLNSGTLVVANNLGSGAPSTTVNGVAFGNSAANLGGMANGGGDFSTQFTSGGPLDLLLSGLAFQYGGTSSLSLTGLSAGTDYMLQLFLANQVNATGKTSRVTVQGQIYNLLNFGNGADYLRISFTALSGTEVINFGNGSGSEPDRMVLNAYALSTAGSSSVPEPGSLALLGIGLLGLGLGKRRSSR
;
A
#
# COMPACT_ATOMS: atom_id res chain seq x y z
N MET A 1 64.41 60.46 11.59
CA MET A 1 63.91 59.09 11.91
C MET A 1 62.40 59.15 11.96
N SER A 2 61.73 58.67 10.92
CA SER A 2 60.28 58.66 10.77
C SER A 2 59.87 57.22 10.42
N GLN A 3 59.31 56.49 11.38
CA GLN A 3 58.81 55.14 11.18
C GLN A 3 57.32 55.22 10.80
N THR A 4 57.01 54.79 9.59
CA THR A 4 55.66 54.59 9.06
C THR A 4 55.20 53.15 9.33
N PHE A 5 54.09 52.99 10.05
CA PHE A 5 53.44 51.70 10.26
C PHE A 5 52.42 51.40 9.15
N PRO A 6 52.32 50.16 8.64
CA PRO A 6 51.34 49.79 7.63
C PRO A 6 49.95 49.55 8.24
N SER A 7 48.92 50.02 7.52
CA SER A 7 47.52 49.99 7.96
C SER A 7 46.89 48.60 7.90
N PHE A 8 46.27 48.18 9.01
CA PHE A 8 45.48 46.95 9.16
C PHE A 8 44.05 47.10 8.57
N SER A 9 43.89 47.15 7.24
CA SER A 9 42.55 47.24 6.62
C SER A 9 42.09 45.99 5.84
N ALA A 10 42.96 45.01 5.58
CA ALA A 10 42.63 43.88 4.69
C ALA A 10 41.87 42.71 5.35
N TRP A 11 41.78 42.65 6.68
CA TRP A 11 41.25 41.46 7.39
C TRP A 11 39.72 41.44 7.60
N ARG A 12 38.99 42.51 7.25
CA ARG A 12 37.54 42.59 7.50
C ARG A 12 36.66 42.09 6.36
N PHE A 13 37.22 41.78 5.18
CA PHE A 13 36.42 41.42 4.01
C PHE A 13 36.09 39.92 3.89
N LEU A 14 36.85 39.04 4.55
CA LEU A 14 36.67 37.58 4.41
C LEU A 14 35.64 36.95 5.38
N ARG A 15 35.13 37.68 6.37
CA ARG A 15 34.15 37.13 7.35
C ARG A 15 32.68 37.26 6.95
N ARG A 16 32.34 37.99 5.88
CA ARG A 16 30.94 38.22 5.48
C ARG A 16 30.40 37.27 4.40
N VAL A 17 31.26 36.43 3.82
CA VAL A 17 30.84 35.50 2.75
C VAL A 17 30.39 34.14 3.30
N SER A 18 30.87 33.72 4.48
CA SER A 18 30.57 32.37 5.00
C SER A 18 29.21 32.18 5.70
N MET A 19 28.47 33.25 6.01
CA MET A 19 27.14 33.12 6.65
C MET A 19 25.96 33.03 5.66
N ARG A 20 26.15 33.40 4.38
CA ARG A 20 25.05 33.38 3.40
C ARG A 20 24.84 32.01 2.75
N ALA A 21 25.82 31.10 2.85
CA ALA A 21 25.69 29.74 2.32
C ALA A 21 24.91 28.79 3.25
N MET A 22 24.71 29.16 4.53
CA MET A 22 24.05 28.28 5.52
C MET A 22 22.53 28.46 5.59
N PHE A 23 21.98 29.53 4.97
CA PHE A 23 20.54 29.81 4.93
C PHE A 23 19.85 29.36 3.62
N LEU A 24 20.60 28.89 2.62
CA LEU A 24 20.03 28.41 1.35
C LEU A 24 19.79 26.89 1.32
N SER A 25 20.07 26.18 2.41
CA SER A 25 19.84 24.73 2.54
C SER A 25 18.52 24.36 3.23
N LEU A 26 17.68 25.34 3.62
CA LEU A 26 16.44 25.10 4.39
C LEU A 26 15.14 25.21 3.57
N ALA A 27 15.20 25.49 2.27
CA ALA A 27 14.00 25.76 1.45
C ALA A 27 13.70 24.68 0.39
N LEU A 28 14.39 23.54 0.41
CA LEU A 28 13.95 22.35 -0.31
C LEU A 28 13.06 21.52 0.61
N SER A 29 11.88 22.05 0.94
CA SER A 29 10.73 21.21 1.26
C SER A 29 10.37 20.49 -0.03
N ALA A 30 11.10 19.40 -0.33
CA ALA A 30 10.69 18.51 -1.39
C ALA A 30 9.24 18.11 -1.08
N PRO A 31 8.30 18.23 -2.03
CA PRO A 31 6.99 17.65 -1.83
C PRO A 31 7.23 16.19 -1.46
N PHE A 32 6.70 15.75 -0.30
CA PHE A 32 6.71 14.35 0.07
C PHE A 32 6.09 13.60 -1.11
N ALA A 33 6.93 12.93 -1.90
CA ALA A 33 6.44 12.10 -2.97
C ALA A 33 5.66 10.98 -2.29
N SER A 34 4.33 10.98 -2.43
CA SER A 34 3.51 9.88 -1.96
C SER A 34 4.09 8.58 -2.52
N ALA A 35 4.31 7.59 -1.64
CA ALA A 35 4.81 6.31 -2.10
C ALA A 35 3.87 5.75 -3.18
N SER A 36 4.45 5.15 -4.21
CA SER A 36 3.65 4.49 -5.25
C SER A 36 2.77 3.41 -4.62
N VAL A 37 1.53 3.31 -5.08
CA VAL A 37 0.70 2.13 -4.76
C VAL A 37 1.34 0.91 -5.42
N ILE A 38 1.55 -0.16 -4.65
CA ILE A 38 2.15 -1.42 -5.13
C ILE A 38 1.09 -2.51 -5.09
N TYR A 39 0.94 -3.23 -6.20
CA TYR A 39 -0.01 -4.32 -6.35
C TYR A 39 0.72 -5.65 -6.50
N THR A 40 0.30 -6.66 -5.74
CA THR A 40 0.82 -8.03 -5.82
C THR A 40 -0.34 -9.01 -5.85
N GLN A 41 -0.59 -9.62 -7.01
CA GLN A 41 -1.56 -10.71 -7.17
C GLN A 41 -0.89 -12.07 -6.92
N GLY A 42 -1.62 -13.01 -6.34
CA GLY A 42 -1.18 -14.41 -6.21
C GLY A 42 -2.35 -15.35 -5.93
N HIS A 43 -2.03 -16.63 -5.73
CA HIS A 43 -3.01 -17.67 -5.42
C HIS A 43 -3.06 -17.95 -3.93
N VAL A 44 -4.25 -18.16 -3.40
CA VAL A 44 -4.45 -18.72 -2.06
C VAL A 44 -4.33 -20.23 -2.20
N THR A 45 -3.32 -20.81 -1.55
CA THR A 45 -3.05 -22.25 -1.54
C THR A 45 -3.01 -22.81 -0.12
N THR A 46 -2.68 -21.97 0.85
CA THR A 46 -2.50 -22.33 2.25
C THR A 46 -2.94 -21.19 3.16
N VAL A 47 -3.15 -21.48 4.45
CA VAL A 47 -3.53 -20.45 5.43
C VAL A 47 -2.48 -19.34 5.53
N THR A 48 -1.22 -19.63 5.26
CA THR A 48 -0.13 -18.64 5.32
C THR A 48 -0.18 -17.58 4.23
N ASP A 49 -1.00 -17.77 3.18
CA ASP A 49 -1.26 -16.75 2.17
C ASP A 49 -2.08 -15.57 2.72
N VAL A 50 -2.80 -15.78 3.82
CA VAL A 50 -3.40 -14.70 4.61
C VAL A 50 -2.31 -14.11 5.50
N LEU A 51 -1.76 -12.95 5.11
CA LEU A 51 -0.70 -12.33 5.89
C LEU A 51 -1.24 -11.76 7.20
N ASN A 52 -0.52 -12.05 8.28
CA ASN A 52 -0.73 -11.50 9.60
C ASN A 52 0.48 -10.65 10.01
N SER A 53 0.77 -9.63 9.20
CA SER A 53 1.88 -8.70 9.41
C SER A 53 1.37 -7.31 9.76
N GLY A 54 2.12 -6.62 10.63
CA GLY A 54 1.74 -5.31 11.15
C GLY A 54 0.62 -5.37 12.18
N THR A 55 -0.04 -4.23 12.40
CA THR A 55 -1.20 -4.14 13.30
C THR A 55 -2.48 -4.24 12.47
N LEU A 56 -3.32 -5.22 12.77
CA LEU A 56 -4.62 -5.37 12.12
C LEU A 56 -5.51 -4.15 12.42
N VAL A 57 -6.03 -3.54 11.36
CA VAL A 57 -6.99 -2.43 11.45
C VAL A 57 -8.42 -2.96 11.36
N VAL A 58 -8.68 -3.77 10.33
CA VAL A 58 -9.99 -4.39 10.10
C VAL A 58 -9.83 -5.62 9.21
N ALA A 59 -10.62 -6.65 9.45
CA ALA A 59 -10.78 -7.78 8.55
C ALA A 59 -12.24 -8.24 8.54
N ASN A 60 -12.80 -8.45 7.35
CA ASN A 60 -14.18 -8.89 7.18
C ASN A 60 -14.27 -9.99 6.13
N ASN A 61 -14.98 -11.05 6.49
CA ASN A 61 -15.54 -12.03 5.59
C ASN A 61 -16.86 -11.47 5.03
N LEU A 62 -17.10 -11.63 3.74
CA LEU A 62 -18.18 -10.96 3.03
C LEU A 62 -19.16 -11.97 2.45
N GLY A 63 -20.37 -11.49 2.17
CA GLY A 63 -21.45 -12.28 1.62
C GLY A 63 -22.56 -12.61 2.60
N SER A 64 -23.60 -13.22 2.06
CA SER A 64 -24.84 -13.50 2.79
C SER A 64 -24.62 -14.67 3.75
N GLY A 65 -24.65 -14.38 5.06
CA GLY A 65 -24.44 -15.40 6.09
C GLY A 65 -22.99 -15.83 6.26
N ALA A 66 -22.03 -15.03 5.77
CA ALA A 66 -20.61 -15.30 5.93
C ALA A 66 -20.26 -15.46 7.43
N PRO A 67 -19.66 -16.58 7.85
CA PRO A 67 -19.29 -16.80 9.23
C PRO A 67 -18.06 -15.96 9.59
N SER A 68 -17.99 -15.52 10.85
CA SER A 68 -16.71 -15.07 11.39
C SER A 68 -15.74 -16.25 11.44
N THR A 69 -14.49 -16.02 11.05
CA THR A 69 -13.46 -17.06 10.96
C THR A 69 -12.10 -16.49 11.32
N THR A 70 -11.17 -17.36 11.70
CA THR A 70 -9.78 -16.97 11.96
C THR A 70 -8.85 -17.74 11.04
N VAL A 71 -8.08 -17.03 10.22
CA VAL A 71 -7.11 -17.63 9.30
C VAL A 71 -5.73 -17.05 9.59
N ASN A 72 -4.77 -17.93 9.88
CA ASN A 72 -3.39 -17.55 10.22
C ASN A 72 -3.30 -16.47 11.34
N GLY A 73 -4.20 -16.55 12.32
CA GLY A 73 -4.30 -15.60 13.44
C GLY A 73 -4.98 -14.26 13.12
N VAL A 74 -5.42 -14.03 11.88
CA VAL A 74 -6.27 -12.88 11.52
C VAL A 74 -7.72 -13.26 11.75
N ALA A 75 -8.40 -12.54 12.64
CA ALA A 75 -9.83 -12.71 12.91
C ALA A 75 -10.67 -11.86 11.94
N PHE A 76 -11.46 -12.52 11.11
CA PHE A 76 -12.38 -11.89 10.16
C PHE A 76 -13.77 -11.79 10.78
N GLY A 77 -14.29 -10.56 10.86
CA GLY A 77 -15.70 -10.29 11.14
C GLY A 77 -16.58 -10.64 9.93
N ASN A 78 -17.83 -10.21 9.95
CA ASN A 78 -18.79 -10.47 8.87
C ASN A 78 -19.57 -9.22 8.42
N SER A 79 -18.93 -8.05 8.54
CA SER A 79 -19.56 -6.78 8.18
C SER A 79 -19.27 -6.38 6.74
N ALA A 80 -20.33 -6.12 5.97
CA ALA A 80 -20.25 -5.53 4.63
C ALA A 80 -20.52 -4.02 4.62
N ALA A 81 -20.55 -3.36 5.80
CA ALA A 81 -20.99 -1.96 5.94
C ALA A 81 -20.15 -0.95 5.14
N ASN A 82 -18.91 -1.29 4.81
CA ASN A 82 -17.99 -0.43 4.08
C ASN A 82 -18.04 -0.64 2.56
N LEU A 83 -18.87 -1.56 2.07
CA LEU A 83 -19.04 -1.80 0.64
C LEU A 83 -20.16 -0.93 0.08
N GLY A 84 -19.88 -0.26 -1.05
CA GLY A 84 -20.87 0.44 -1.84
C GLY A 84 -21.02 -0.20 -3.23
N GLY A 85 -22.24 -0.27 -3.75
CA GLY A 85 -22.50 -0.79 -5.10
C GLY A 85 -22.26 -2.30 -5.28
N MET A 86 -22.22 -3.06 -4.18
CA MET A 86 -22.09 -4.52 -4.19
C MET A 86 -23.30 -5.18 -3.53
N ALA A 87 -23.64 -6.38 -3.98
CA ALA A 87 -24.66 -7.23 -3.41
C ALA A 87 -24.01 -8.41 -2.70
N ASN A 88 -24.59 -8.83 -1.58
CA ASN A 88 -24.12 -10.02 -0.87
C ASN A 88 -24.65 -11.28 -1.57
N GLY A 89 -23.73 -12.09 -2.08
CA GLY A 89 -23.99 -13.44 -2.57
C GLY A 89 -23.79 -14.48 -1.47
N GLY A 90 -24.45 -15.62 -1.60
CA GLY A 90 -24.25 -16.79 -0.74
C GLY A 90 -24.11 -18.06 -1.57
N GLY A 91 -23.65 -19.13 -0.93
CA GLY A 91 -23.27 -20.39 -1.58
C GLY A 91 -21.76 -20.54 -1.62
N ASP A 92 -21.24 -21.74 -1.46
CA ASP A 92 -19.78 -21.95 -1.49
C ASP A 92 -19.20 -21.62 -2.88
N PHE A 93 -18.33 -20.61 -2.95
CA PHE A 93 -17.72 -20.13 -4.18
C PHE A 93 -16.30 -20.66 -4.41
N SER A 94 -15.78 -21.46 -3.47
CA SER A 94 -14.49 -22.11 -3.61
C SER A 94 -14.53 -23.57 -3.18
N THR A 95 -14.50 -24.48 -4.15
CA THR A 95 -14.39 -25.92 -3.87
C THR A 95 -12.93 -26.37 -3.68
N GLN A 96 -11.99 -25.43 -3.52
CA GLN A 96 -10.56 -25.71 -3.46
C GLN A 96 -10.12 -26.26 -2.09
N PHE A 97 -10.84 -25.91 -1.04
CA PHE A 97 -10.44 -26.20 0.34
C PHE A 97 -11.37 -27.23 0.99
N THR A 98 -10.87 -27.88 2.03
CA THR A 98 -11.67 -28.82 2.82
C THR A 98 -12.85 -28.09 3.46
N SER A 99 -14.06 -28.57 3.20
CA SER A 99 -15.29 -28.00 3.74
C SER A 99 -15.23 -27.86 5.27
N GLY A 100 -15.62 -26.68 5.77
CA GLY A 100 -15.56 -26.29 7.18
C GLY A 100 -14.17 -25.85 7.66
N GLY A 101 -13.13 -25.93 6.81
CA GLY A 101 -11.80 -25.42 7.12
C GLY A 101 -11.74 -23.88 7.13
N PRO A 102 -10.70 -23.27 7.74
CA PRO A 102 -10.64 -21.80 7.87
C PRO A 102 -10.70 -21.04 6.53
N LEU A 103 -10.03 -21.56 5.49
CA LEU A 103 -10.04 -20.96 4.14
C LEU A 103 -11.36 -21.20 3.40
N ASP A 104 -11.97 -22.37 3.58
CA ASP A 104 -13.31 -22.66 3.06
C ASP A 104 -14.32 -21.67 3.65
N LEU A 105 -14.33 -21.50 4.97
CA LEU A 105 -15.18 -20.52 5.65
C LEU A 105 -14.91 -19.08 5.17
N LEU A 106 -13.64 -18.70 4.98
CA LEU A 106 -13.24 -17.37 4.49
C LEU A 106 -13.70 -17.09 3.05
N LEU A 107 -13.85 -18.12 2.23
CA LEU A 107 -14.16 -18.01 0.80
C LEU A 107 -15.57 -18.49 0.45
N SER A 108 -16.31 -19.00 1.43
CA SER A 108 -17.68 -19.53 1.28
C SER A 108 -18.74 -18.48 0.99
N GLY A 109 -18.47 -17.20 1.28
CA GLY A 109 -19.34 -16.09 0.95
C GLY A 109 -18.65 -15.13 -0.01
N LEU A 110 -19.43 -14.28 -0.69
CA LEU A 110 -18.88 -13.15 -1.43
C LEU A 110 -19.82 -11.96 -1.47
N ALA A 111 -19.26 -10.78 -1.68
CA ALA A 111 -19.95 -9.64 -2.25
C ALA A 111 -19.59 -9.54 -3.74
N PHE A 112 -20.56 -9.24 -4.59
CA PHE A 112 -20.35 -9.04 -6.03
C PHE A 112 -20.88 -7.70 -6.51
N GLN A 113 -20.20 -7.11 -7.47
CA GLN A 113 -20.67 -5.94 -8.19
C GLN A 113 -21.83 -6.32 -9.13
N TYR A 114 -22.95 -5.63 -9.04
CA TYR A 114 -24.15 -5.89 -9.85
C TYR A 114 -24.39 -4.82 -10.95
N GLY A 115 -23.29 -4.26 -11.47
CA GLY A 115 -23.29 -3.13 -12.41
C GLY A 115 -23.02 -1.78 -11.71
N GLY A 116 -22.71 -0.75 -12.51
CA GLY A 116 -22.40 0.59 -11.99
C GLY A 116 -21.06 0.66 -11.26
N THR A 117 -20.85 1.70 -10.44
CA THR A 117 -19.65 1.86 -9.62
C THR A 117 -19.76 1.06 -8.34
N SER A 118 -18.68 0.37 -7.96
CA SER A 118 -18.58 -0.30 -6.65
C SER A 118 -17.31 0.12 -5.94
N SER A 119 -17.33 0.07 -4.61
CA SER A 119 -16.22 0.56 -3.79
C SER A 119 -16.15 -0.11 -2.42
N LEU A 120 -14.97 -0.03 -1.82
CA LEU A 120 -14.71 -0.34 -0.42
C LEU A 120 -14.14 0.92 0.27
N SER A 121 -14.81 1.38 1.31
CA SER A 121 -14.34 2.49 2.16
C SER A 121 -13.48 1.95 3.32
N LEU A 122 -12.22 2.38 3.37
CA LEU A 122 -11.31 2.07 4.46
C LEU A 122 -11.28 3.24 5.43
N THR A 123 -11.70 3.02 6.68
CA THR A 123 -11.76 4.05 7.73
C THR A 123 -10.75 3.79 8.84
N GLY A 124 -10.47 4.79 9.67
CA GLY A 124 -9.54 4.65 10.81
C GLY A 124 -8.07 4.69 10.39
N LEU A 125 -7.78 5.35 9.27
CA LEU A 125 -6.43 5.50 8.75
C LEU A 125 -5.76 6.73 9.37
N SER A 126 -4.42 6.74 9.37
CA SER A 126 -3.61 7.91 9.69
C SER A 126 -2.89 8.38 8.43
N ALA A 127 -3.08 9.64 8.07
CA ALA A 127 -2.42 10.22 6.89
C ALA A 127 -0.89 10.10 7.01
N GLY A 128 -0.22 9.74 5.93
CA GLY A 128 1.22 9.48 5.89
C GLY A 128 1.66 8.13 6.46
N THR A 129 0.73 7.27 6.90
CA THR A 129 1.04 5.91 7.36
C THR A 129 0.86 4.91 6.23
N ASP A 130 1.78 3.94 6.14
CA ASP A 130 1.72 2.86 5.17
C ASP A 130 0.78 1.75 5.64
N TYR A 131 -0.04 1.26 4.72
CA TYR A 131 -1.00 0.19 4.93
C TYR A 131 -0.83 -0.91 3.88
N MET A 132 -1.24 -2.11 4.25
CA MET A 132 -1.39 -3.25 3.36
C MET A 132 -2.85 -3.72 3.40
N LEU A 133 -3.53 -3.60 2.27
CA LEU A 133 -4.84 -4.18 2.05
C LEU A 133 -4.68 -5.52 1.31
N GLN A 134 -5.28 -6.57 1.86
CA GLN A 134 -5.43 -7.88 1.21
C GLN A 134 -6.88 -8.05 0.80
N LEU A 135 -7.12 -8.30 -0.48
CA LEU A 135 -8.40 -8.69 -1.03
C LEU A 135 -8.35 -10.18 -1.36
N PHE A 136 -9.37 -10.93 -0.98
CA PHE A 136 -9.50 -12.36 -1.28
C PHE A 136 -10.68 -12.59 -2.22
N LEU A 137 -10.44 -13.34 -3.29
CA LEU A 137 -11.39 -13.54 -4.39
C LEU A 137 -11.45 -15.03 -4.74
N ALA A 138 -12.65 -15.56 -4.92
CA ALA A 138 -12.90 -16.89 -5.47
C ALA A 138 -14.18 -16.86 -6.30
N ASN A 139 -14.10 -17.38 -7.53
CA ASN A 139 -15.22 -17.40 -8.49
C ASN A 139 -15.32 -18.74 -9.24
N GLN A 140 -14.88 -19.83 -8.59
CA GLN A 140 -14.75 -21.14 -9.25
C GLN A 140 -16.10 -21.70 -9.70
N VAL A 141 -17.16 -21.46 -8.93
CA VAL A 141 -18.47 -22.10 -9.12
C VAL A 141 -19.36 -21.36 -10.11
N ASN A 142 -19.30 -20.02 -10.15
CA ASN A 142 -20.26 -19.23 -10.95
C ASN A 142 -19.73 -18.77 -12.31
N ALA A 143 -18.44 -18.96 -12.63
CA ALA A 143 -17.82 -18.57 -13.91
C ALA A 143 -18.13 -17.11 -14.33
N THR A 144 -18.41 -16.22 -13.37
CA THR A 144 -18.97 -14.89 -13.61
C THR A 144 -17.85 -13.91 -13.92
N GLY A 145 -17.30 -13.95 -15.13
CA GLY A 145 -16.17 -13.11 -15.53
C GLY A 145 -14.83 -13.56 -14.92
N LYS A 146 -13.72 -13.15 -15.56
CA LYS A 146 -12.36 -13.53 -15.14
C LYS A 146 -11.45 -12.31 -14.97
N THR A 147 -11.95 -11.12 -15.27
CA THR A 147 -11.20 -9.87 -15.17
C THR A 147 -11.90 -8.88 -14.26
N SER A 148 -11.11 -8.09 -13.56
CA SER A 148 -11.59 -7.06 -12.64
C SER A 148 -10.56 -5.94 -12.54
N ARG A 149 -10.98 -4.80 -12.04
CA ARG A 149 -10.14 -3.63 -11.88
C ARG A 149 -10.26 -3.12 -10.46
N VAL A 150 -9.11 -2.84 -9.87
CA VAL A 150 -9.01 -2.17 -8.57
C VAL A 150 -8.31 -0.84 -8.79
N THR A 151 -8.83 0.22 -8.19
CA THR A 151 -8.24 1.56 -8.26
C THR A 151 -8.08 2.14 -6.87
N VAL A 152 -6.85 2.53 -6.54
CA VAL A 152 -6.46 3.12 -5.26
C VAL A 152 -5.69 4.39 -5.56
N GLN A 153 -6.14 5.53 -5.01
CA GLN A 153 -5.48 6.84 -5.20
C GLN A 153 -5.22 7.18 -6.68
N GLY A 154 -6.15 6.79 -7.57
CA GLY A 154 -6.04 6.98 -9.02
C GLY A 154 -5.13 5.98 -9.75
N GLN A 155 -4.37 5.14 -9.04
CA GLN A 155 -3.57 4.06 -9.62
C GLN A 155 -4.46 2.85 -9.92
N ILE A 156 -4.36 2.32 -11.13
CA ILE A 156 -5.22 1.24 -11.62
C ILE A 156 -4.44 -0.08 -11.67
N TYR A 157 -5.05 -1.16 -11.19
CA TYR A 157 -4.59 -2.53 -11.38
C TYR A 157 -5.69 -3.38 -12.01
N ASN A 158 -5.38 -4.07 -13.11
CA ASN A 158 -6.27 -5.02 -13.76
C ASN A 158 -5.94 -6.42 -13.25
N LEU A 159 -6.85 -7.01 -12.49
CA LEU A 159 -6.81 -8.41 -12.09
C LEU A 159 -7.21 -9.25 -13.29
N LEU A 160 -6.37 -10.22 -13.62
CA LEU A 160 -6.58 -11.12 -14.73
C LEU A 160 -6.70 -12.55 -14.21
N ASN A 161 -7.62 -13.30 -14.80
CA ASN A 161 -7.76 -14.76 -14.65
C ASN A 161 -8.15 -15.27 -13.24
N PHE A 162 -8.87 -14.51 -12.41
CA PHE A 162 -9.24 -14.93 -11.04
C PHE A 162 -10.35 -16.01 -10.95
N GLY A 163 -10.72 -16.64 -12.07
CA GLY A 163 -11.84 -17.60 -12.14
C GLY A 163 -11.48 -19.08 -11.95
N ASN A 164 -10.20 -19.44 -11.86
CA ASN A 164 -9.75 -20.83 -11.79
C ASN A 164 -9.39 -21.30 -10.36
N GLY A 165 -9.42 -20.39 -9.39
CA GLY A 165 -8.77 -20.56 -8.09
C GLY A 165 -9.35 -19.62 -7.06
N ALA A 166 -8.91 -19.80 -5.82
CA ALA A 166 -8.87 -18.72 -4.85
C ALA A 166 -7.62 -17.88 -5.08
N ASP A 167 -7.80 -16.57 -5.23
CA ASP A 167 -6.74 -15.60 -5.47
C ASP A 167 -6.72 -14.55 -4.36
N TYR A 168 -5.58 -13.89 -4.22
CA TYR A 168 -5.44 -12.69 -3.44
C TYR A 168 -4.88 -11.54 -4.28
N LEU A 169 -5.25 -10.32 -3.91
CA LEU A 169 -4.56 -9.10 -4.32
C LEU A 169 -4.10 -8.35 -3.07
N ARG A 170 -2.80 -8.14 -2.95
CA ARG A 170 -2.20 -7.29 -1.91
C ARG A 170 -1.91 -5.92 -2.49
N ILE A 171 -2.27 -4.89 -1.74
CA ILE A 171 -2.15 -3.49 -2.14
C ILE A 171 -1.45 -2.75 -1.01
N SER A 172 -0.24 -2.29 -1.28
CA SER A 172 0.50 -1.42 -0.35
C SER A 172 0.34 0.03 -0.78
N PHE A 173 -0.04 0.90 0.15
CA PHE A 173 -0.23 2.34 -0.12
C PHE A 173 0.01 3.17 1.15
N THR A 174 0.39 4.43 0.97
CA THR A 174 0.43 5.42 2.06
C THR A 174 -0.91 6.15 2.12
N ALA A 175 -1.61 6.13 3.24
CA ALA A 175 -2.91 6.80 3.36
C ALA A 175 -2.74 8.33 3.19
N LEU A 176 -3.59 8.96 2.37
CA LEU A 176 -3.62 10.41 2.16
C LEU A 176 -4.56 11.12 3.16
N SER A 177 -5.49 10.38 3.75
CA SER A 177 -6.44 10.91 4.73
C SER A 177 -6.88 9.84 5.73
N GLY A 178 -7.77 10.18 6.67
CA GLY A 178 -8.34 9.22 7.62
C GLY A 178 -9.32 8.21 6.98
N THR A 179 -9.65 8.41 5.71
CA THR A 179 -10.47 7.50 4.91
C THR A 179 -9.92 7.36 3.50
N GLU A 180 -9.87 6.14 2.99
CA GLU A 180 -9.49 5.85 1.61
C GLU A 180 -10.61 5.10 0.92
N VAL A 181 -10.79 5.35 -0.37
CA VAL A 181 -11.81 4.68 -1.19
C VAL A 181 -11.11 3.83 -2.24
N ILE A 182 -11.35 2.52 -2.15
CA ILE A 182 -10.92 1.55 -3.13
C ILE A 182 -12.05 1.40 -4.12
N ASN A 183 -11.84 1.77 -5.37
CA ASN A 183 -12.87 1.62 -6.40
C ASN A 183 -12.67 0.31 -7.14
N PHE A 184 -13.78 -0.36 -7.40
CA PHE A 184 -13.82 -1.58 -8.19
C PHE A 184 -14.51 -1.32 -9.53
N GLY A 185 -14.15 -2.11 -10.52
CA GLY A 185 -14.83 -2.11 -11.80
C GLY A 185 -14.32 -3.20 -12.71
N ASN A 186 -14.59 -3.04 -14.00
CA ASN A 186 -14.14 -3.97 -15.01
C ASN A 186 -12.68 -3.81 -15.39
N GLY A 187 -11.96 -4.93 -15.46
CA GLY A 187 -10.60 -5.03 -15.98
C GLY A 187 -10.52 -5.22 -17.50
N SER A 188 -11.67 -5.33 -18.18
CA SER A 188 -11.79 -5.57 -19.61
C SER A 188 -12.87 -4.68 -20.25
N GLY A 189 -12.71 -4.33 -21.53
CA GLY A 189 -13.78 -3.69 -22.33
C GLY A 189 -14.79 -4.68 -22.91
N SER A 190 -14.49 -5.97 -22.86
CA SER A 190 -15.31 -7.05 -23.48
C SER A 190 -16.09 -7.90 -22.49
N GLU A 191 -15.79 -7.80 -21.19
CA GLU A 191 -16.58 -8.42 -20.13
C GLU A 191 -17.53 -7.37 -19.52
N PRO A 192 -18.56 -7.74 -18.75
CA PRO A 192 -19.31 -6.81 -17.89
C PRO A 192 -18.57 -6.50 -16.56
N ASP A 193 -18.87 -5.36 -15.92
CA ASP A 193 -18.33 -4.96 -14.60
C ASP A 193 -18.62 -6.00 -13.51
N ARG A 194 -17.58 -6.70 -13.03
CA ARG A 194 -17.77 -7.92 -12.21
C ARG A 194 -16.67 -8.17 -11.17
N MET A 195 -16.47 -7.23 -10.25
CA MET A 195 -15.71 -7.53 -9.03
C MET A 195 -16.47 -8.53 -8.16
N VAL A 196 -15.79 -9.60 -7.74
CA VAL A 196 -16.21 -10.44 -6.62
C VAL A 196 -15.20 -10.30 -5.50
N LEU A 197 -15.68 -10.27 -4.26
CA LEU A 197 -14.83 -10.13 -3.09
C LEU A 197 -15.37 -11.00 -1.97
N ASN A 198 -14.59 -12.00 -1.57
CA ASN A 198 -14.97 -12.95 -0.52
C ASN A 198 -14.59 -12.41 0.85
N ALA A 199 -13.42 -11.79 0.96
CA ALA A 199 -12.98 -11.18 2.20
C ALA A 199 -11.96 -10.07 1.94
N TYR A 200 -11.74 -9.22 2.95
CA TYR A 200 -10.60 -8.32 2.96
C TYR A 200 -10.00 -8.19 4.35
N ALA A 201 -8.71 -7.88 4.40
CA ALA A 201 -7.98 -7.54 5.62
C ALA A 201 -7.10 -6.32 5.36
N LEU A 202 -7.14 -5.35 6.26
CA LEU A 202 -6.31 -4.17 6.27
C LEU A 202 -5.44 -4.20 7.52
N SER A 203 -4.13 -4.08 7.34
CA SER A 203 -3.18 -3.87 8.42
C SER A 203 -2.29 -2.67 8.12
N THR A 204 -1.70 -2.07 9.16
CA THR A 204 -0.54 -1.19 8.95
C THR A 204 0.55 -2.02 8.28
N ALA A 205 1.31 -1.44 7.36
CA ALA A 205 2.48 -2.13 6.82
C ALA A 205 3.37 -2.53 8.00
N GLY A 206 3.62 -3.83 8.15
CA GLY A 206 4.61 -4.29 9.14
C GLY A 206 5.91 -3.55 8.87
N SER A 207 6.64 -3.16 9.91
CA SER A 207 7.91 -2.46 9.81
C SER A 207 9.02 -3.35 9.24
N SER A 208 8.81 -4.03 8.11
CA SER A 208 9.90 -4.37 7.22
C SER A 208 10.35 -3.06 6.61
N SER A 209 11.08 -2.26 7.40
CA SER A 209 11.75 -1.06 6.94
C SER A 209 12.80 -1.48 5.92
N VAL A 210 12.36 -1.75 4.69
CA VAL A 210 13.25 -1.72 3.54
C VAL A 210 13.73 -0.27 3.51
N PRO A 211 15.03 0.00 3.74
CA PRO A 211 15.52 1.37 3.72
C PRO A 211 15.12 1.99 2.39
N GLU A 212 14.36 3.08 2.45
CA GLU A 212 13.86 3.73 1.25
C GLU A 212 15.04 3.97 0.31
N PRO A 213 14.90 3.75 -1.02
CA PRO A 213 16.01 3.92 -1.96
C PRO A 213 16.69 5.29 -1.83
N GLY A 214 15.93 6.32 -1.42
CA GLY A 214 16.43 7.65 -1.12
C GLY A 214 17.40 7.70 0.06
N SER A 215 17.15 6.94 1.13
CA SER A 215 18.07 6.87 2.28
C SER A 215 19.38 6.17 1.93
N LEU A 216 19.35 5.15 1.06
CA LEU A 216 20.57 4.52 0.50
C LEU A 216 21.30 5.46 -0.46
N ALA A 217 20.58 6.20 -1.30
CA ALA A 217 21.17 7.18 -2.20
C ALA A 217 21.81 8.34 -1.42
N LEU A 218 21.14 8.87 -0.40
CA LEU A 218 21.65 9.93 0.48
C LEU A 218 22.86 9.45 1.28
N LEU A 219 22.82 8.22 1.80
CA LEU A 219 23.97 7.59 2.45
C LEU A 219 25.13 7.47 1.46
N GLY A 220 24.87 7.02 0.23
CA GLY A 220 25.86 6.92 -0.85
C GLY A 220 26.48 8.28 -1.21
N ILE A 221 25.67 9.32 -1.37
CA ILE A 221 26.15 10.68 -1.63
C ILE A 221 26.94 11.23 -0.45
N GLY A 222 26.49 10.98 0.79
CA GLY A 222 27.20 11.37 2.00
C GLY A 222 28.59 10.73 2.10
N LEU A 223 28.71 9.43 1.79
CA LEU A 223 29.97 8.71 1.77
C LEU A 223 30.90 9.20 0.66
N LEU A 224 30.38 9.49 -0.54
CA LEU A 224 31.16 10.08 -1.63
C LEU A 224 31.70 11.47 -1.24
N GLY A 225 30.88 12.30 -0.57
CA GLY A 225 31.31 13.60 -0.06
C GLY A 225 32.44 13.51 0.97
N LEU A 226 32.33 12.58 1.93
CA LEU A 226 33.38 12.34 2.93
C LEU A 226 34.68 11.81 2.30
N GLY A 227 34.59 10.92 1.32
CA GLY A 227 35.75 10.38 0.61
C GLY A 227 36.53 11.44 -0.17
N LEU A 228 35.82 12.37 -0.82
CA LEU A 228 36.43 13.49 -1.54
C LEU A 228 37.00 14.56 -0.60
N GLY A 229 36.37 14.79 0.56
CA GLY A 229 36.84 15.75 1.57
C GLY A 229 38.21 15.39 2.16
N LYS A 230 38.47 14.10 2.40
CA LYS A 230 39.73 13.64 3.02
C LYS A 230 40.97 13.86 2.15
N ARG A 231 40.83 13.92 0.81
CA ARG A 231 41.96 14.16 -0.10
C ARG A 231 42.48 15.60 -0.10
N ARG A 232 41.70 16.57 0.38
CA ARG A 232 42.11 17.98 0.42
C ARG A 232 42.95 18.36 1.64
N SER A 233 42.98 17.54 2.69
CA SER A 233 43.72 17.85 3.93
C SER A 233 45.17 17.37 3.96
N SER A 234 45.64 16.66 2.93
CA SER A 234 47.01 16.10 2.87
C SER A 234 47.92 16.80 1.85
N ARG A 235 47.55 18.01 1.40
CA ARG A 235 48.40 18.93 0.65
C ARG A 235 48.42 20.26 1.37
#